data_AF-A0A6A3XGQ8-F1
#
_entry.id   AF-A0A6A3XGQ8-F1
#
_cell.length_a   1.000
_cell.length_b   1.000
_cell.length_c   1.000
_cell.angle_alpha   90.00
_cell.angle_beta   90.00
_cell.angle_gamma   90.00
#
_symmetry.space_group_name_H-M   'P 1'
#
loop_
_entity.id
_entity.type
_entity.pdbx_description
1 polymer ?
#
loop_
_entity_poly.entity_id
_entity_poly.type
_entity_poly.pdbx_seq_one_letter_code
_entity_poly.pdbx_strand_id
1 'polypeptide(L)'
;MPIGLVADHGVAAKRVLIRRIHQESMTQLTMRCQAVLVRGASGNYYVYQLEITCDYYKQKWVVCKGYSEFYRLRKRLLARLAAHKKNRGCGDPSALVGGRTAGLEEFIVAICEYLSAEQEVEACSEIASTRFMVKEFLQFPLEHEQQHLARYS
;
A
#
# COMPACT_ATOMS: atom_id res chain seq x y z
N MET A 1 34.76 25.47 0.49
CA MET A 1 33.40 24.88 0.36
C MET A 1 32.97 24.38 1.73
N PRO A 2 31.86 24.87 2.33
CA PRO A 2 31.50 24.47 3.68
C PRO A 2 30.91 23.05 3.67
N ILE A 3 31.43 22.20 4.57
CA ILE A 3 31.12 20.78 4.71
C ILE A 3 29.64 20.51 5.03
N GLY A 4 28.93 21.50 5.61
CA GLY A 4 27.51 21.39 5.98
C GLY A 4 26.53 21.35 4.81
N LEU A 5 26.81 22.03 3.69
CA LEU A 5 25.89 22.05 2.54
C LEU A 5 25.84 20.69 1.82
N VAL A 6 26.98 20.00 1.73
CA VAL A 6 27.12 18.70 1.05
C VAL A 6 26.41 17.59 1.82
N ALA A 7 26.48 17.63 3.16
CA ALA A 7 25.77 16.68 4.03
C ALA A 7 24.25 16.81 3.89
N ASP A 8 23.72 18.03 3.87
CA ASP A 8 22.28 18.29 3.69
C ASP A 8 21.76 17.84 2.32
N HIS A 9 22.57 18.03 1.27
CA HIS A 9 22.22 17.59 -0.09
C HIS A 9 22.18 16.06 -0.19
N GLY A 10 23.10 15.37 0.51
CA GLY A 10 23.09 13.90 0.60
C GLY A 10 21.85 13.36 1.32
N VAL A 11 21.43 13.97 2.43
CA VAL A 11 20.24 13.56 3.19
C VAL A 11 18.95 13.87 2.42
N ALA A 12 18.90 14.97 1.68
CA ALA A 12 17.77 15.29 0.79
C ALA A 12 17.67 14.30 -0.37
N ALA A 13 18.77 14.02 -1.07
CA ALA A 13 18.81 13.05 -2.17
C ALA A 13 18.42 11.63 -1.72
N LYS A 14 18.88 11.21 -0.55
CA LYS A 14 18.49 9.92 0.07
C LYS A 14 16.99 9.83 0.35
N ARG A 15 16.39 10.89 0.91
CA ARG A 15 14.95 10.96 1.14
C ARG A 15 14.15 10.86 -0.17
N VAL A 16 14.62 11.49 -1.24
CA VAL A 16 14.00 11.39 -2.57
C VAL A 16 14.08 9.96 -3.11
N LEU A 17 15.22 9.29 -2.99
CA LEU A 17 15.39 7.91 -3.45
C LEU A 17 14.49 6.93 -2.69
N ILE A 18 14.45 6.99 -1.35
CA ILE A 18 13.59 6.13 -0.53
C ILE A 18 12.11 6.31 -0.89
N ARG A 19 11.67 7.55 -1.11
CA ARG A 19 10.31 7.86 -1.54
C ARG A 19 10.00 7.23 -2.90
N ARG A 20 10.93 7.32 -3.85
CA ARG A 20 10.80 6.73 -5.19
C ARG A 20 10.67 5.21 -5.12
N ILE A 21 11.49 4.55 -4.30
CA ILE A 21 11.44 3.09 -4.10
C ILE A 21 10.06 2.67 -3.58
N HIS A 22 9.51 3.36 -2.58
CA HIS A 22 8.18 3.05 -2.07
C HIS A 22 7.04 3.33 -3.07
N GLN A 23 7.25 4.25 -4.01
CA GLN A 23 6.29 4.55 -5.06
C GLN A 23 6.33 3.48 -6.16
N GLU A 24 7.51 3.21 -6.69
CA GLU A 24 7.73 2.24 -7.77
C GLU A 24 7.37 0.81 -7.33
N SER A 25 7.59 0.47 -6.06
CA SER A 25 7.20 -0.85 -5.54
C SER A 25 5.69 -1.04 -5.48
N MET A 26 4.90 0.04 -5.39
CA MET A 26 3.45 0.00 -5.36
C MET A 26 2.82 0.10 -6.75
N THR A 27 3.43 0.85 -7.70
CA THR A 27 2.94 0.92 -9.10
C THR A 27 3.12 -0.38 -9.86
N GLN A 28 4.14 -1.16 -9.49
CA GLN A 28 4.48 -2.41 -10.15
C GLN A 28 3.83 -3.63 -9.48
N LEU A 29 2.70 -3.44 -8.81
CA LEU A 29 1.91 -4.52 -8.23
C LEU A 29 0.82 -4.97 -9.21
N THR A 30 0.85 -6.26 -9.53
CA THR A 30 -0.27 -6.94 -10.20
C THR A 30 -0.92 -7.90 -9.21
N MET A 31 -2.24 -7.96 -9.21
CA MET A 31 -3.00 -8.82 -8.31
C MET A 31 -4.03 -9.66 -9.06
N ARG A 32 -4.32 -10.85 -8.55
CA ARG A 32 -5.49 -11.66 -8.93
C ARG A 32 -6.21 -12.12 -7.69
N CYS A 33 -7.53 -12.00 -7.65
CA CYS A 33 -8.34 -12.45 -6.53
C CYS A 33 -9.24 -13.60 -6.94
N GLN A 34 -9.21 -14.68 -6.15
CA GLN A 34 -10.10 -15.82 -6.34
C GLN A 34 -10.78 -16.18 -5.02
N ALA A 35 -12.10 -16.38 -5.06
CA ALA A 35 -12.83 -16.94 -3.93
C ALA A 35 -12.69 -18.46 -3.91
N VAL A 36 -12.23 -19.01 -2.79
CA VAL A 36 -12.01 -20.43 -2.56
C VAL A 36 -12.89 -20.87 -1.40
N LEU A 37 -13.69 -21.93 -1.60
CA LEU A 37 -14.49 -22.53 -0.54
C LEU A 37 -13.60 -23.43 0.31
N VAL A 38 -13.43 -23.08 1.58
CA VAL A 38 -12.68 -23.86 2.56
C VAL A 38 -13.66 -24.60 3.45
N ARG A 39 -13.41 -25.91 3.65
CA ARG A 39 -14.18 -26.73 4.59
C ARG A 39 -13.47 -26.72 5.93
N GLY A 40 -14.05 -26.05 6.92
CA GLY A 40 -13.53 -26.00 8.27
C GLY A 40 -14.32 -26.86 9.26
N ALA A 41 -13.79 -26.99 10.47
CA ALA A 41 -14.44 -27.74 11.56
C ALA A 41 -15.80 -27.15 11.97
N SER A 42 -16.01 -25.84 11.77
CA SER A 42 -17.25 -25.12 12.07
C SER A 42 -18.19 -24.94 10.87
N GLY A 43 -17.85 -25.53 9.71
CA GLY A 43 -18.62 -25.40 8.48
C GLY A 43 -17.79 -24.86 7.31
N ASN A 44 -18.46 -24.70 6.17
CA ASN A 44 -17.83 -24.20 4.96
C ASN A 44 -17.82 -22.66 4.96
N TYR A 45 -16.68 -22.07 4.62
CA TYR A 45 -16.54 -20.62 4.49
C TYR A 45 -15.70 -20.25 3.29
N TYR A 46 -15.92 -19.06 2.74
CA TYR A 46 -15.11 -18.54 1.65
C TYR A 46 -13.89 -17.81 2.18
N VAL A 47 -12.74 -18.12 1.59
CA VAL A 47 -11.49 -17.38 1.71
C VAL A 47 -11.17 -16.79 0.35
N TYR A 48 -10.70 -15.56 0.33
CA TYR A 48 -10.24 -14.89 -0.88
C TYR A 48 -8.73 -15.02 -0.93
N GLN A 49 -8.28 -15.74 -1.95
CA GLN A 49 -6.88 -15.91 -2.28
C GLN A 49 -6.46 -14.76 -3.20
N LEU A 50 -5.48 -13.99 -2.75
CA LEU A 50 -4.83 -12.94 -3.53
C LEU A 50 -3.47 -13.44 -3.98
N GLU A 51 -3.30 -13.63 -5.28
CA GLU A 51 -1.99 -13.79 -5.88
C GLU A 51 -1.44 -12.40 -6.20
N ILE A 52 -0.31 -12.05 -5.58
CA ILE A 52 0.30 -10.74 -5.71
C ILE A 52 1.66 -10.91 -6.35
N THR A 53 1.92 -10.15 -7.41
CA THR A 53 3.21 -10.07 -8.08
C THR A 53 3.72 -8.63 -7.98
N CYS A 54 4.96 -8.45 -7.53
CA CYS A 54 5.67 -7.18 -7.54
C CYS A 54 6.82 -7.28 -8.56
N ASP A 55 6.66 -6.61 -9.70
CA ASP A 55 7.69 -6.64 -10.76
C ASP A 55 8.94 -5.85 -10.38
N TYR A 56 8.81 -4.91 -9.45
CA TYR A 56 9.93 -4.12 -8.92
C TYR A 56 10.92 -5.00 -8.15
N TYR A 57 10.40 -5.83 -7.24
CA TYR A 57 11.22 -6.77 -6.45
C TYR A 57 11.39 -8.14 -7.09
N LYS A 58 10.75 -8.40 -8.24
CA LYS A 58 10.68 -9.72 -8.90
C LYS A 58 10.18 -10.80 -7.95
N GLN A 59 9.14 -10.47 -7.18
CA GLN A 59 8.57 -11.35 -6.16
C GLN A 59 7.11 -11.66 -6.46
N LYS A 60 6.69 -12.88 -6.14
CA LYS A 60 5.29 -13.31 -6.16
C LYS A 60 4.97 -14.00 -4.84
N TRP A 61 3.84 -13.66 -4.24
CA TRP A 61 3.36 -14.30 -3.02
C TRP A 61 1.84 -14.41 -3.04
N VAL A 62 1.30 -15.20 -2.10
CA VAL A 62 -0.13 -15.45 -1.98
C VAL A 62 -0.58 -15.07 -0.58
N VAL A 63 -1.70 -14.37 -0.49
CA VAL A 63 -2.34 -14.00 0.77
C VAL A 63 -3.79 -14.45 0.78
N CYS A 64 -4.19 -15.06 1.88
CA CYS A 64 -5.55 -15.54 2.08
C CYS A 64 -6.26 -14.67 3.13
N LYS A 65 -7.43 -14.13 2.78
CA LYS A 65 -8.22 -13.25 3.65
C LYS A 65 -9.71 -13.58 3.59
N GLY A 66 -10.42 -13.45 4.69
CA GLY A 66 -11.88 -13.52 4.72
C GLY A 66 -12.52 -12.20 4.29
N TYR A 67 -13.76 -12.25 3.78
CA TYR A 67 -14.52 -11.04 3.39
C TYR A 67 -14.56 -9.98 4.49
N SER A 68 -14.75 -10.43 5.75
CA SER A 68 -14.80 -9.55 6.92
C SER A 68 -13.51 -8.76 7.14
N GLU A 69 -12.36 -9.29 6.74
CA GLU A 69 -11.07 -8.59 6.83
C GLU A 69 -10.99 -7.45 5.82
N PHE A 70 -11.40 -7.68 4.57
CA PHE A 70 -11.48 -6.61 3.56
C PHE A 70 -12.47 -5.53 3.97
N TYR A 71 -13.62 -5.93 4.52
CA TYR A 71 -14.60 -4.98 5.01
C TYR A 71 -14.02 -4.08 6.11
N ARG A 72 -13.29 -4.66 7.08
CA ARG A 72 -12.61 -3.89 8.12
C ARG A 72 -11.52 -2.98 7.54
N LEU A 73 -10.71 -3.47 6.59
CA LEU A 73 -9.71 -2.67 5.90
C LEU A 73 -10.36 -1.46 5.22
N ARG A 74 -11.39 -1.69 4.42
CA ARG A 74 -12.14 -0.64 3.72
C ARG A 74 -12.69 0.42 4.68
N LYS A 75 -13.34 -0.01 5.77
CA LYS A 75 -13.88 0.90 6.77
C LYS A 75 -12.78 1.76 7.41
N ARG A 76 -11.63 1.16 7.74
CA ARG A 76 -10.47 1.88 8.32
C ARG A 76 -9.86 2.86 7.33
N LEU A 77 -9.69 2.46 6.07
CA LEU A 77 -9.14 3.32 5.02
C LEU A 77 -10.05 4.52 4.77
N LEU A 78 -11.35 4.29 4.59
CA LEU A 78 -12.32 5.38 4.40
C LEU A 78 -12.32 6.36 5.57
N ALA A 79 -12.29 5.87 6.81
CA ALA A 79 -12.24 6.74 7.99
C ALA A 79 -10.96 7.59 8.02
N ARG A 80 -9.81 7.01 7.66
CA ARG A 80 -8.53 7.74 7.62
C ARG A 80 -8.47 8.76 6.50
N LEU A 81 -8.93 8.40 5.31
CA LEU A 81 -8.95 9.29 4.14
C LEU A 81 -9.93 10.46 4.35
N ALA A 82 -11.10 10.20 4.96
CA ALA A 82 -12.05 11.24 5.32
C ALA A 82 -11.49 12.20 6.38
N ALA A 83 -10.79 11.69 7.40
CA ALA A 83 -10.11 12.51 8.40
C ALA A 83 -8.98 13.35 7.78
N HIS A 84 -8.21 12.76 6.87
CA HIS A 84 -7.14 13.45 6.16
C HIS A 84 -7.67 14.59 5.28
N LYS A 85 -8.74 14.36 4.52
CA LYS A 85 -9.44 15.39 3.73
C LYS A 85 -9.82 16.60 4.57
N LYS A 86 -10.34 16.38 5.77
CA LYS A 86 -10.74 17.45 6.70
C LYS A 86 -9.56 18.29 7.19
N ASN A 87 -8.36 17.69 7.25
CA ASN A 87 -7.20 18.28 7.92
C ASN A 87 -6.16 18.90 7.00
N ARG A 88 -6.00 18.47 5.73
CA ARG A 88 -4.84 18.86 4.90
C ARG A 88 -5.09 19.26 3.44
N GLY A 89 -6.33 19.30 2.94
CA GLY A 89 -6.60 19.80 1.57
C GLY A 89 -5.91 19.02 0.43
N CYS A 90 -5.33 17.87 0.74
CA CYS A 90 -4.78 16.92 -0.23
C CYS A 90 -5.93 16.25 -1.02
N GLY A 91 -5.64 15.71 -2.21
CA GLY A 91 -6.65 15.10 -3.08
C GLY A 91 -7.52 14.07 -2.33
N ASP A 92 -8.80 13.99 -2.66
CA ASP A 92 -9.75 13.09 -2.00
C ASP A 92 -9.86 11.74 -2.74
N PRO A 93 -9.17 10.67 -2.29
CA PRO A 93 -9.33 9.34 -2.86
C PRO A 93 -10.56 8.59 -2.33
N SER A 94 -11.37 9.20 -1.46
CA SER A 94 -12.57 8.55 -0.93
C SER A 94 -13.53 8.17 -2.05
N ALA A 95 -13.43 8.76 -3.25
CA ALA A 95 -14.16 8.32 -4.43
C ALA A 95 -13.68 6.94 -4.95
N LEU A 96 -12.36 6.68 -4.97
CA LEU A 96 -11.75 5.41 -5.40
C LEU A 96 -12.05 4.26 -4.41
N VAL A 97 -12.13 4.58 -3.11
CA VAL A 97 -12.37 3.62 -2.02
C VAL A 97 -13.87 3.52 -1.65
N GLY A 98 -14.61 4.60 -1.86
CA GLY A 98 -16.01 4.78 -1.49
C GLY A 98 -17.01 4.39 -2.58
N GLY A 99 -16.56 4.33 -3.84
CA GLY A 99 -17.31 3.67 -4.91
C GLY A 99 -17.63 2.23 -4.54
N ARG A 100 -18.81 1.72 -4.93
CA ARG A 100 -19.06 0.28 -4.92
C ARG A 100 -18.14 -0.33 -5.98
N THR A 101 -16.92 -0.72 -5.61
CA THR A 101 -16.09 -1.58 -6.45
C THR A 101 -16.85 -2.88 -6.67
N ALA A 102 -16.90 -3.37 -7.90
CA ALA A 102 -17.62 -4.59 -8.24
C ALA A 102 -16.95 -5.83 -7.62
N GLY A 103 -15.65 -5.73 -7.29
CA GLY A 103 -14.88 -6.78 -6.63
C GLY A 103 -13.87 -6.29 -5.59
N LEU A 104 -13.39 -7.22 -4.76
CA LEU A 104 -12.30 -7.00 -3.79
C LEU A 104 -10.96 -6.72 -4.47
N GLU A 105 -10.76 -7.27 -5.67
CA GLU A 105 -9.58 -7.05 -6.49
C GLU A 105 -9.49 -5.59 -6.95
N GLU A 106 -10.55 -5.08 -7.58
CA GLU A 106 -10.66 -3.68 -8.00
C GLU A 106 -10.45 -2.72 -6.84
N PHE A 107 -11.02 -3.04 -5.67
CA PHE A 107 -10.85 -2.26 -4.45
C PHE A 107 -9.37 -2.12 -4.07
N ILE A 108 -8.63 -3.22 -4.07
CA ILE A 108 -7.23 -3.21 -3.65
C ILE A 108 -6.33 -2.58 -4.70
N VAL A 109 -6.56 -2.87 -5.98
CA VAL A 109 -5.82 -2.24 -7.09
C VAL A 109 -5.98 -0.72 -7.04
N ALA A 110 -7.22 -0.22 -6.90
CA ALA A 110 -7.49 1.22 -6.79
C ALA A 110 -6.78 1.87 -5.60
N ILE A 111 -6.67 1.16 -4.46
CA ILE A 111 -5.92 1.64 -3.30
C ILE A 111 -4.41 1.68 -3.57
N CYS A 112 -3.85 0.64 -4.19
CA CYS A 112 -2.43 0.59 -4.53
C CYS A 112 -2.05 1.69 -5.52
N GLU A 113 -2.88 1.91 -6.55
CA GLU A 113 -2.70 3.00 -7.51
C GLU A 113 -2.73 4.37 -6.82
N TYR A 114 -3.70 4.61 -5.95
CA TYR A 114 -3.75 5.87 -5.19
C TYR A 114 -2.50 6.09 -4.33
N LEU A 115 -2.10 5.08 -3.56
CA LEU A 115 -0.90 5.16 -2.71
C LEU A 115 0.39 5.36 -3.52
N SER A 116 0.35 5.11 -4.83
CA SER A 116 1.43 5.31 -5.79
C SER A 116 1.35 6.64 -6.54
N ALA A 117 0.17 7.21 -6.71
CA ALA A 117 -0.08 8.42 -7.50
C ALA A 117 0.26 9.72 -6.74
N GLU A 118 0.30 9.69 -5.41
CA GLU A 118 0.65 10.86 -4.57
C GLU A 118 2.15 11.21 -4.67
N GLN A 119 2.48 11.95 -5.72
CA GLN A 119 3.62 12.87 -5.80
C GLN A 119 3.14 14.24 -5.30
N GLU A 120 3.72 14.78 -4.22
CA GLU A 120 4.45 16.07 -4.24
C GLU A 120 4.60 16.83 -2.93
N VAL A 121 3.70 16.81 -1.96
CA VAL A 121 3.79 17.85 -0.89
C VAL A 121 3.92 17.20 0.49
N GLU A 122 5.11 17.35 1.08
CA GLU A 122 5.49 16.92 2.44
C GLU A 122 4.95 15.56 2.89
N ALA A 123 5.78 14.51 2.80
CA ALA A 123 5.58 13.17 3.39
C ALA A 123 4.42 13.10 4.40
N CYS A 124 3.19 12.97 3.89
CA CYS A 124 2.01 13.01 4.72
C CYS A 124 2.06 11.77 5.59
N SER A 125 2.19 11.96 6.91
CA SER A 125 2.31 10.86 7.85
C SER A 125 1.06 9.98 7.83
N GLU A 126 -0.12 10.55 7.55
CA GLU A 126 -1.34 9.77 7.36
C GLU A 126 -1.28 8.89 6.09
N ILE A 127 -0.79 9.40 4.95
CA ILE A 127 -0.64 8.62 3.72
C ILE A 127 0.43 7.53 3.90
N ALA A 128 1.56 7.86 4.54
CA ALA A 128 2.61 6.89 4.85
C ALA A 128 2.09 5.76 5.77
N SER A 129 1.33 6.12 6.82
CA SER A 129 0.69 5.15 7.71
C SER A 129 -0.37 4.32 6.98
N THR A 130 -1.09 4.91 6.03
CA THR A 130 -2.08 4.21 5.19
C THR A 130 -1.40 3.23 4.25
N ARG A 131 -0.28 3.62 3.63
CA ARG A 131 0.56 2.73 2.81
C ARG A 131 1.07 1.54 3.61
N PHE A 132 1.56 1.78 4.83
CA PHE A 132 2.01 0.72 5.72
C PHE A 132 0.87 -0.25 6.06
N MET A 133 -0.32 0.26 6.42
CA MET A 133 -1.49 -0.58 6.71
C MET A 133 -1.87 -1.48 5.53
N VAL A 134 -1.84 -0.96 4.31
CA VAL A 134 -2.16 -1.73 3.11
C VAL A 134 -1.09 -2.78 2.85
N LYS A 135 0.20 -2.43 2.97
CA LYS A 135 1.31 -3.38 2.86
C LYS A 135 1.20 -4.51 3.88
N GLU A 136 0.86 -4.19 5.12
CA GLU A 136 0.67 -5.18 6.19
C GLU A 136 -0.51 -6.13 5.89
N PHE A 137 -1.63 -5.58 5.40
CA PHE A 137 -2.78 -6.38 4.98
C PHE A 137 -2.42 -7.35 3.83
N LEU A 138 -1.64 -6.86 2.87
CA LEU A 138 -1.13 -7.62 1.73
C LEU A 138 0.05 -8.53 2.09
N GLN A 139 0.45 -8.61 3.37
CA GLN A 139 1.64 -9.33 3.82
C GLN A 139 2.86 -9.05 2.92
N PHE A 140 2.99 -7.78 2.52
CA PHE A 140 4.08 -7.33 1.67
C PHE A 140 5.41 -7.69 2.35
N PRO A 141 6.42 -8.17 1.61
CA PRO A 141 7.70 -8.57 2.17
C PRO A 141 8.53 -7.35 2.62
N LEU A 142 8.10 -6.71 3.72
CA LEU A 142 8.66 -5.47 4.26
C LEU A 142 10.13 -5.63 4.64
N GLU A 143 10.55 -6.81 5.08
CA GLU A 143 11.96 -7.11 5.37
C GLU A 143 12.83 -7.00 4.12
N HIS A 144 12.34 -7.48 2.97
CA HIS A 144 13.04 -7.34 1.69
C HIS A 144 13.10 -5.88 1.23
N GLU A 145 12.01 -5.13 1.40
CA GLU A 145 12.01 -3.69 1.13
C GLU A 145 13.03 -2.97 2.03
N GLN A 146 13.09 -3.29 3.32
CA GLN A 146 14.06 -2.71 4.25
C GLN A 146 15.50 -3.08 3.90
N GLN A 147 15.78 -4.35 3.55
CA GLN A 147 17.11 -4.76 3.08
C GLN A 147 17.51 -4.04 1.78
N HIS A 148 16.56 -3.84 0.86
CA HIS A 148 16.79 -3.09 -0.37
C HIS A 148 17.11 -1.62 -0.04
N LEU A 149 16.33 -1.00 0.83
CA LEU A 149 16.57 0.38 1.30
C LEU A 149 17.90 0.53 2.03
N ALA A 150 18.32 -0.49 2.79
CA ALA A 150 19.60 -0.51 3.51
C ALA A 150 20.82 -0.52 2.57
N ARG A 151 20.69 -1.03 1.34
CA ARG A 151 21.76 -0.95 0.33
C ARG A 151 21.99 0.47 -0.18
N TYR A 152 21.01 1.35 0.00
CA TYR A 152 21.08 2.77 -0.34
C TYR A 152 21.22 3.66 0.90
N SER A 153 21.43 3.07 2.08
CA SER A 153 21.51 3.77 3.36
C SER A 153 22.93 3.97 3.83
#